data_AF-A0ABD4ZBP8-F1
#
_entry.id   AF-A0ABD4ZBP8-F1
#
_cell.length_a   1.000
_cell.length_b   1.000
_cell.length_c   1.000
_cell.angle_alpha   90.00
_cell.angle_beta   90.00
_cell.angle_gamma   90.00
#
_symmetry.space_group_name_H-M   'P 1'
#
loop_
_entity.id
_entity.type
_entity.pdbx_description
1 polymer ?
#
loop_
_entity_poly.entity_id
_entity_poly.type
_entity_poly.pdbx_seq_one_letter_code
_entity_poly.pdbx_strand_id
1 'polypeptide(L)'
;MPFTVYHLASGLLIGLFFRRWLHWPTLLVVTTIFVDAGIAFASIHVFAHSFLGCVALGVLSGFVMRFMFKWFGWLEKFFNSFYLVSGNGLRSYVLAGVLGWFIHVVLDAPTHENMYPLMPFSRDNPFLIQNFAVAELIYNTILVGGLVAYLKHFYTSSSRASGYLVAKFQIGVITAFAGLVLSPLGLRIEGRGNDFALALSQALILLGLITSLEALRKMRLIGLARYLFATFLAALATTTYLILNFHALTVSWALAATTLLILRKPLAPIKLELASKSISVIDVLVIGWFLAIALVGIPIVFLAILMLVANASKLKPSETRV
;
A
#
# COMPACT_ATOMS: atom_id res chain seq x y z
N MET A 1 8.28 12.01 -3.11
CA MET A 1 7.44 12.79 -2.17
C MET A 1 6.90 11.86 -1.10
N PRO A 2 6.87 12.26 0.19
CA PRO A 2 6.10 11.58 1.24
C PRO A 2 4.58 11.54 0.96
N PHE A 3 4.11 12.24 -0.08
CA PHE A 3 2.69 12.37 -0.40
C PHE A 3 2.07 11.18 -1.12
N THR A 4 2.85 10.31 -1.79
CA THR A 4 2.31 9.13 -2.49
C THR A 4 1.41 8.27 -1.60
N VAL A 5 1.66 8.23 -0.29
CA VAL A 5 0.82 7.51 0.67
C VAL A 5 -0.49 8.25 0.98
N TYR A 6 -0.49 9.58 1.09
CA TYR A 6 -1.72 10.39 1.22
C TYR A 6 -2.55 10.33 -0.07
N HIS A 7 -1.91 10.37 -1.23
CA HIS A 7 -2.53 10.14 -2.54
C HIS A 7 -3.15 8.74 -2.64
N LEU A 8 -2.45 7.71 -2.15
CA LEU A 8 -2.99 6.35 -2.12
C LEU A 8 -4.22 6.28 -1.20
N ALA A 9 -4.13 6.86 0.00
CA ALA A 9 -5.21 6.82 0.97
C ALA A 9 -6.46 7.56 0.49
N SER A 10 -6.31 8.73 -0.13
CA SER A 10 -7.44 9.45 -0.74
C SER A 10 -8.06 8.67 -1.89
N GLY A 11 -7.25 8.05 -2.76
CA GLY A 11 -7.74 7.17 -3.82
C GLY A 11 -8.47 5.93 -3.28
N LEU A 12 -8.02 5.38 -2.15
CA LEU A 12 -8.70 4.28 -1.46
C LEU A 12 -10.05 4.74 -0.88
N LEU A 13 -10.08 5.91 -0.23
CA LEU A 13 -11.30 6.46 0.37
C LEU A 13 -12.36 6.81 -0.68
N ILE A 14 -11.98 7.64 -1.67
CA ILE A 14 -12.88 8.11 -2.71
C ILE A 14 -13.27 6.97 -3.64
N GLY A 15 -12.32 6.11 -4.01
CA GLY A 15 -12.59 4.97 -4.85
C GLY A 15 -13.57 3.98 -4.23
N LEU A 16 -13.53 3.76 -2.90
CA LEU A 16 -14.52 2.92 -2.23
C LEU A 16 -15.93 3.51 -2.33
N PHE A 17 -16.08 4.83 -2.16
CA PHE A 17 -17.37 5.52 -2.25
C PHE A 17 -17.94 5.47 -3.68
N PHE A 18 -17.09 5.66 -4.69
CA PHE A 18 -17.51 5.73 -6.10
C PHE A 18 -17.23 4.46 -6.92
N ARG A 19 -16.92 3.31 -6.29
CA ARG A 19 -16.54 2.04 -6.95
C ARG A 19 -17.52 1.52 -7.99
N ARG A 20 -18.79 1.93 -7.93
CA ARG A 20 -19.81 1.54 -8.92
C ARG A 20 -19.65 2.26 -10.26
N TRP A 21 -19.07 3.46 -10.24
CA TRP A 21 -18.94 4.32 -11.43
C TRP A 21 -17.51 4.41 -11.94
N LEU A 22 -16.52 4.22 -11.06
CA LEU A 22 -15.10 4.39 -11.36
C LEU A 22 -14.39 3.06 -11.44
N HIS A 23 -13.43 2.97 -12.36
CA HIS A 23 -12.48 1.88 -12.37
C HIS A 23 -11.45 2.13 -11.27
N TRP A 24 -11.69 1.55 -10.09
CA TRP A 24 -10.95 1.88 -8.88
C TRP A 24 -9.42 1.67 -9.01
N PRO A 25 -8.91 0.61 -9.67
CA PRO A 25 -7.46 0.50 -9.92
C PRO A 25 -6.90 1.65 -10.74
N THR A 26 -7.65 2.17 -11.72
CA THR A 26 -7.25 3.35 -12.49
C THR A 26 -7.17 4.57 -11.60
N LEU A 27 -8.16 4.78 -10.72
CA LEU A 27 -8.13 5.90 -9.78
C LEU A 27 -6.86 5.84 -8.92
N LEU A 28 -6.57 4.69 -8.31
CA LEU A 28 -5.39 4.52 -7.46
C LEU A 28 -4.08 4.78 -8.20
N VAL A 29 -3.88 4.13 -9.35
CA VAL A 29 -2.64 4.25 -10.13
C VAL A 29 -2.46 5.67 -10.64
N VAL A 30 -3.54 6.33 -11.06
CA VAL A 30 -3.44 7.69 -11.59
C VAL A 30 -3.12 8.69 -10.47
N THR A 31 -3.84 8.65 -9.35
CA THR A 31 -3.59 9.57 -8.22
C THR A 31 -2.19 9.42 -7.62
N THR A 32 -1.58 8.23 -7.69
CA THR A 32 -0.31 7.92 -7.00
C THR A 32 0.92 7.79 -7.87
N ILE A 33 0.79 7.34 -9.13
CA ILE A 33 1.95 7.00 -9.98
C ILE A 33 1.99 7.93 -11.19
N PHE A 34 0.89 8.02 -11.95
CA PHE A 34 0.95 8.73 -13.24
C PHE A 34 1.15 10.22 -13.06
N VAL A 35 0.55 10.81 -12.03
CA VAL A 35 0.72 12.23 -11.75
C VAL A 35 2.17 12.53 -11.36
N ASP A 36 2.70 11.82 -10.37
CA ASP A 36 4.10 11.93 -9.91
C ASP A 36 5.10 11.73 -11.07
N ALA A 37 4.85 10.74 -11.94
CA ALA A 37 5.69 10.48 -13.10
C ALA A 37 5.56 11.55 -14.20
N GLY A 38 4.36 12.07 -14.43
CA GLY A 38 4.12 13.13 -15.42
C GLY A 38 4.74 14.47 -15.02
N ILE A 39 4.75 14.78 -13.72
CA ILE A 39 5.35 15.99 -13.15
C ILE A 39 6.89 15.98 -13.25
N ALA A 40 7.51 14.79 -13.29
CA ALA A 40 8.96 14.69 -13.50
C ALA A 40 9.43 15.34 -14.82
N PHE A 41 8.52 15.58 -15.78
CA PHE A 41 8.78 16.36 -16.98
C PHE A 41 8.44 17.84 -16.74
N ALA A 42 9.49 18.65 -16.50
CA ALA A 42 9.38 20.06 -16.12
C ALA A 42 8.50 20.91 -17.07
N SER A 43 8.45 20.57 -18.35
CA SER A 43 7.63 21.29 -19.35
C SER A 43 6.13 21.11 -19.17
N ILE A 44 5.69 20.03 -18.50
CA ILE A 44 4.27 19.69 -18.32
C ILE A 44 3.82 20.00 -16.90
N HIS A 45 4.75 20.08 -15.93
CA HIS A 45 4.47 20.23 -14.51
C HIS A 45 3.43 21.32 -14.17
N VAL A 46 3.63 22.56 -14.65
CA VAL A 46 2.71 23.68 -14.36
C VAL A 46 1.31 23.42 -14.93
N PHE A 47 1.23 22.88 -16.15
CA PHE A 47 -0.04 22.52 -16.77
C PHE A 47 -0.71 21.35 -16.05
N ALA A 48 0.07 20.34 -15.64
CA ALA A 48 -0.38 19.14 -14.95
C ALA A 48 -1.02 19.45 -13.59
N HIS A 49 -0.61 20.55 -12.96
CA HIS A 49 -1.18 21.09 -11.72
C HIS A 49 -2.32 22.10 -11.91
N SER A 50 -2.89 22.18 -13.11
CA SER A 50 -4.12 22.94 -13.40
C SER A 50 -5.32 22.01 -13.55
N PHE A 51 -6.53 22.45 -13.19
CA PHE A 51 -7.74 21.64 -13.39
C PHE A 51 -8.03 21.34 -14.87
N LEU A 52 -7.63 22.24 -15.77
CA LEU A 52 -7.70 22.00 -17.20
C LEU A 52 -6.75 20.86 -17.62
N GLY A 53 -5.53 20.87 -17.09
CA GLY A 53 -4.57 19.79 -17.25
C GLY A 53 -5.06 18.47 -16.67
N CYS A 54 -5.72 18.48 -15.51
CA CYS A 54 -6.33 17.28 -14.92
C CYS A 54 -7.33 16.61 -15.85
N VAL A 55 -8.16 17.40 -16.57
CA VAL A 55 -9.10 16.84 -17.54
C VAL A 55 -8.34 16.20 -18.70
N ALA A 56 -7.42 16.93 -19.33
CA ALA A 56 -6.69 16.44 -20.51
C ALA A 56 -5.84 15.20 -20.20
N LEU A 57 -4.99 15.29 -19.16
CA LEU A 57 -4.10 14.20 -18.74
C LEU A 57 -4.89 13.05 -18.10
N GLY A 58 -6.00 13.34 -17.42
CA GLY A 58 -6.86 12.32 -16.84
C GLY A 58 -7.59 11.48 -17.88
N VAL A 59 -8.09 12.10 -18.96
CA VAL A 59 -8.66 11.36 -20.10
C VAL A 59 -7.59 10.45 -20.70
N LEU A 60 -6.40 10.99 -21.01
CA LEU A 60 -5.29 10.21 -21.55
C LEU A 60 -4.92 9.03 -20.62
N SER A 61 -4.78 9.30 -19.33
CA SER A 61 -4.46 8.30 -18.31
C SER A 61 -5.51 7.18 -18.25
N GLY A 62 -6.79 7.54 -18.37
CA GLY A 62 -7.89 6.57 -18.46
C GLY A 62 -7.77 5.64 -19.68
N PHE A 63 -7.46 6.20 -20.86
CA PHE A 63 -7.21 5.41 -22.07
C PHE A 63 -6.00 4.49 -21.91
N VAL A 64 -4.87 5.00 -21.40
CA VAL A 64 -3.67 4.20 -21.14
C VAL A 64 -3.98 3.05 -20.19
N MET A 65 -4.66 3.31 -19.08
CA MET A 65 -5.02 2.26 -18.13
C MET A 65 -5.98 1.22 -18.72
N ARG A 66 -6.94 1.64 -19.55
CA ARG A 66 -7.83 0.72 -20.27
C ARG A 66 -7.04 -0.20 -21.20
N PHE A 67 -6.07 0.37 -21.93
CA PHE A 67 -5.17 -0.40 -22.79
C PHE A 67 -4.32 -1.36 -21.96
N MET A 68 -3.67 -0.91 -20.90
CA MET A 68 -2.86 -1.77 -20.03
C MET A 68 -3.65 -2.95 -19.48
N PHE A 69 -4.87 -2.75 -18.98
CA PHE A 69 -5.71 -3.85 -18.50
C PHE A 69 -6.10 -4.84 -19.61
N LYS A 70 -6.33 -4.35 -20.85
CA LYS A 70 -6.64 -5.21 -22.00
C LYS A 70 -5.44 -6.05 -22.45
N TRP A 71 -4.24 -5.48 -22.44
CA TRP A 71 -3.03 -6.14 -22.92
C TRP A 71 -2.35 -7.01 -21.86
N PHE A 72 -2.37 -6.57 -20.61
CA PHE A 72 -1.78 -7.27 -19.47
C PHE A 72 -2.87 -7.91 -18.62
N GLY A 73 -3.43 -9.03 -19.08
CA GLY A 73 -4.52 -9.74 -18.39
C GLY A 73 -4.18 -10.20 -16.96
N TRP A 74 -2.90 -10.17 -16.55
CA TRP A 74 -2.50 -10.41 -15.17
C TRP A 74 -2.82 -9.24 -14.22
N LEU A 75 -2.93 -8.00 -14.71
CA LEU A 75 -3.28 -6.83 -13.90
C LEU A 75 -4.66 -6.99 -13.28
N GLU A 76 -5.64 -7.42 -14.07
CA GLU A 76 -6.99 -7.64 -13.57
C GLU A 76 -7.01 -8.70 -12.46
N LYS A 77 -6.32 -9.82 -12.67
CA LYS A 77 -6.17 -10.87 -11.64
C LYS A 77 -5.53 -10.32 -10.38
N PHE A 78 -4.44 -9.56 -10.52
CA PHE A 78 -3.72 -8.95 -9.41
C PHE A 78 -4.62 -8.01 -8.60
N PHE A 79 -5.25 -7.01 -9.24
CA PHE A 79 -6.13 -6.08 -8.54
C PHE A 79 -7.41 -6.74 -7.98
N ASN A 80 -7.88 -7.81 -8.61
CA ASN A 80 -9.04 -8.57 -8.12
C ASN A 80 -8.70 -9.34 -6.84
N SER A 81 -7.46 -9.82 -6.68
CA SER A 81 -6.99 -10.39 -5.40
C SER A 81 -7.02 -9.40 -4.24
N PHE A 82 -7.06 -8.09 -4.54
CA PHE A 82 -7.21 -7.00 -3.58
C PHE A 82 -8.64 -6.46 -3.47
N TYR A 83 -9.60 -7.08 -4.17
CA TYR A 83 -11.01 -6.66 -4.22
C TYR A 83 -11.19 -5.20 -4.66
N LEU A 84 -10.31 -4.74 -5.56
CA LEU A 84 -10.31 -3.39 -6.11
C LEU A 84 -11.02 -3.31 -7.46
N VAL A 85 -11.05 -4.39 -8.24
CA VAL A 85 -11.67 -4.38 -9.58
C VAL A 85 -13.17 -4.11 -9.46
N SER A 86 -13.59 -3.00 -10.04
CA SER A 86 -14.97 -2.50 -10.08
C SER A 86 -15.08 -1.48 -11.20
N GLY A 87 -16.29 -1.23 -11.70
CA GLY A 87 -16.52 -0.33 -12.84
C GLY A 87 -16.09 -0.92 -14.18
N ASN A 88 -16.99 -0.89 -15.17
CA ASN A 88 -16.75 -1.47 -16.49
C ASN A 88 -16.86 -0.42 -17.61
N GLY A 89 -16.14 -0.66 -18.70
CA GLY A 89 -16.20 0.15 -19.92
C GLY A 89 -15.36 1.43 -19.87
N LEU A 90 -15.14 2.04 -21.04
CA LEU A 90 -14.21 3.16 -21.22
C LEU A 90 -14.55 4.37 -20.33
N ARG A 91 -15.83 4.69 -20.18
CA ARG A 91 -16.30 5.81 -19.34
C ARG A 91 -15.78 5.69 -17.91
N SER A 92 -15.77 4.49 -17.34
CA SER A 92 -15.34 4.26 -15.96
C SER A 92 -13.85 4.51 -15.76
N TYR A 93 -13.03 4.16 -16.75
CA TYR A 93 -11.58 4.44 -16.76
C TYR A 93 -11.29 5.93 -16.94
N VAL A 94 -11.98 6.59 -17.88
CA VAL A 94 -11.80 8.03 -18.12
C VAL A 94 -12.20 8.86 -16.90
N LEU A 95 -13.35 8.57 -16.30
CA LEU A 95 -13.78 9.25 -15.08
C LEU A 95 -12.80 9.01 -13.92
N ALA A 96 -12.30 7.78 -13.77
CA ALA A 96 -11.29 7.47 -12.75
C ALA A 96 -9.97 8.19 -12.99
N GLY A 97 -9.54 8.32 -14.26
CA GLY A 97 -8.34 9.07 -14.62
C GLY A 97 -8.46 10.56 -14.34
N VAL A 98 -9.55 11.19 -14.79
CA VAL A 98 -9.83 12.62 -14.50
C VAL A 98 -9.92 12.86 -13.00
N LEU A 99 -10.73 12.07 -12.28
CA LEU A 99 -10.86 12.22 -10.84
C LEU A 99 -9.51 11.98 -10.13
N GLY A 100 -8.69 11.06 -10.62
CA GLY A 100 -7.41 10.76 -10.03
C GLY A 100 -6.44 11.93 -10.07
N TRP A 101 -6.35 12.62 -11.20
CA TRP A 101 -5.61 13.87 -11.36
C TRP A 101 -6.20 15.00 -10.51
N PHE A 102 -7.53 15.15 -10.48
CA PHE A 102 -8.21 16.15 -9.66
C PHE A 102 -7.90 15.98 -8.17
N ILE A 103 -8.01 14.75 -7.64
CA ILE A 103 -7.69 14.47 -6.23
C ILE A 103 -6.23 14.81 -5.95
N HIS A 104 -5.31 14.47 -6.84
CA HIS A 104 -3.90 14.80 -6.67
C HIS A 104 -3.69 16.32 -6.56
N VAL A 105 -4.23 17.11 -7.49
CA VAL A 105 -4.10 18.58 -7.46
C VAL A 105 -4.77 19.19 -6.23
N VAL A 106 -5.95 18.70 -5.84
CA VAL A 106 -6.66 19.16 -4.63
C VAL A 106 -5.87 18.83 -3.37
N LEU A 107 -5.18 17.70 -3.34
CA LEU A 107 -4.31 17.35 -2.23
C LEU A 107 -3.06 18.23 -2.22
N ASP A 108 -2.40 18.46 -3.34
CA ASP A 108 -1.11 19.16 -3.30
C ASP A 108 -1.24 20.69 -3.22
N ALA A 109 -2.32 21.28 -3.77
CA ALA A 109 -2.47 22.73 -3.80
C ALA A 109 -2.42 23.41 -2.41
N PRO A 110 -3.00 22.86 -1.33
CA PRO A 110 -2.89 23.43 0.01
C PRO A 110 -1.48 23.66 0.55
N THR A 111 -0.46 22.93 0.08
CA THR A 111 0.90 22.98 0.64
C THR A 111 1.95 23.53 -0.31
N HIS A 112 1.56 23.94 -1.53
CA HIS A 112 2.51 24.37 -2.57
C HIS A 112 2.12 25.72 -3.17
N GLU A 113 2.92 26.75 -2.90
CA GLU A 113 2.72 28.10 -3.44
C GLU A 113 2.83 28.15 -4.97
N ASN A 114 3.66 27.27 -5.55
CA ASN A 114 3.93 27.23 -6.99
C ASN A 114 2.96 26.33 -7.78
N MET A 115 1.79 26.04 -7.21
CA MET A 115 0.70 25.36 -7.92
C MET A 115 -0.34 26.37 -8.38
N TYR A 116 -0.79 26.24 -9.63
CA TYR A 116 -1.77 27.15 -10.23
C TYR A 116 -3.02 26.39 -10.72
N PRO A 117 -3.90 25.93 -9.80
CA PRO A 117 -5.04 25.08 -10.16
C PRO A 117 -5.99 25.72 -11.17
N LEU A 118 -6.05 27.06 -11.20
CA LEU A 118 -6.94 27.84 -12.07
C LEU A 118 -6.29 28.36 -13.35
N MET A 119 -5.07 27.91 -13.69
CA MET A 119 -4.43 28.26 -14.97
C MET A 119 -5.31 27.81 -16.16
N PRO A 120 -5.43 28.61 -17.25
CA PRO A 120 -4.74 29.88 -17.54
C PRO A 120 -5.41 31.14 -16.99
N PHE A 121 -6.51 31.02 -16.25
CA PHE A 121 -7.31 32.17 -15.81
C PHE A 121 -6.70 32.92 -14.63
N SER A 122 -5.94 32.24 -13.77
CA SER A 122 -5.19 32.84 -12.68
C SER A 122 -3.86 32.12 -12.46
N ARG A 123 -2.87 32.87 -11.96
CA ARG A 123 -1.58 32.35 -11.48
C ARG A 123 -1.48 32.38 -9.94
N ASP A 124 -2.60 32.57 -9.26
CA ASP A 124 -2.65 32.48 -7.80
C ASP A 124 -3.09 31.07 -7.37
N ASN A 125 -2.65 30.66 -6.18
CA ASN A 125 -3.13 29.45 -5.55
C ASN A 125 -4.20 29.78 -4.48
N PRO A 126 -5.50 29.69 -4.79
CA PRO A 126 -6.56 30.03 -3.83
C PRO A 126 -6.72 29.00 -2.71
N PHE A 127 -6.06 27.84 -2.80
CA PHE A 127 -6.21 26.74 -1.85
C PHE A 127 -5.08 26.69 -0.80
N LEU A 128 -4.09 27.58 -0.89
CA LEU A 128 -2.92 27.56 -0.03
C LEU A 128 -3.32 27.67 1.46
N ILE A 129 -2.95 26.67 2.25
CA ILE A 129 -3.15 26.65 3.71
C ILE A 129 -1.83 27.08 4.35
N GLN A 130 -1.81 28.29 4.90
CA GLN A 130 -0.63 28.81 5.60
C GLN A 130 -0.38 28.11 6.96
N ASN A 131 -1.42 27.53 7.56
CA ASN A 131 -1.31 26.82 8.83
C ASN A 131 -0.96 25.34 8.63
N PHE A 132 0.32 25.01 8.82
CA PHE A 132 0.83 23.65 8.66
C PHE A 132 0.10 22.60 9.53
N ALA A 133 -0.27 22.96 10.77
CA ALA A 133 -0.95 22.02 11.68
C ALA A 133 -2.35 21.64 11.19
N VAL A 134 -3.07 22.59 10.57
CA VAL A 134 -4.37 22.33 9.96
C VAL A 134 -4.22 21.41 8.74
N ALA A 135 -3.23 21.68 7.88
CA ALA A 135 -2.94 20.84 6.73
C ALA A 135 -2.62 19.40 7.19
N GLU A 136 -1.69 19.24 8.14
CA GLU A 136 -1.30 17.95 8.70
C GLU A 136 -2.50 17.17 9.27
N LEU A 137 -3.39 17.83 10.01
CA LEU A 137 -4.61 17.20 10.53
C LEU A 137 -5.50 16.67 9.41
N ILE A 138 -5.69 17.44 8.33
CA ILE A 138 -6.50 17.03 7.17
C ILE A 138 -5.86 15.79 6.50
N TYR A 139 -4.57 15.83 6.21
CA TYR A 139 -3.88 14.70 5.57
C TYR A 139 -3.88 13.44 6.43
N ASN A 140 -3.60 13.56 7.73
CA ASN A 140 -3.66 12.44 8.67
C ASN A 140 -5.07 11.86 8.77
N THR A 141 -6.10 12.70 8.72
CA THR A 141 -7.51 12.24 8.71
C THR A 141 -7.84 11.46 7.44
N ILE A 142 -7.42 11.97 6.27
CA ILE A 142 -7.59 11.28 4.98
C ILE A 142 -6.83 9.95 4.98
N LEU A 143 -5.61 9.94 5.52
CA LEU A 143 -4.77 8.75 5.62
C LEU A 143 -5.45 7.65 6.43
N VAL A 144 -5.82 7.96 7.68
CA VAL A 144 -6.45 7.00 8.59
C VAL A 144 -7.82 6.58 8.04
N GLY A 145 -8.62 7.53 7.57
CA GLY A 145 -9.94 7.26 7.01
C GLY A 145 -9.89 6.33 5.80
N GLY A 146 -9.01 6.62 4.84
CA GLY A 146 -8.82 5.80 3.64
C GLY A 146 -8.31 4.40 3.96
N LEU A 147 -7.33 4.28 4.86
CA LEU A 147 -6.81 2.99 5.30
C LEU A 147 -7.88 2.15 6.00
N VAL A 148 -8.56 2.71 7.01
CA VAL A 148 -9.62 2.01 7.76
C VAL A 148 -10.75 1.57 6.84
N ALA A 149 -11.18 2.45 5.93
CA ALA A 149 -12.25 2.15 4.97
C ALA A 149 -11.86 0.98 4.05
N TYR A 150 -10.64 1.01 3.50
CA TYR A 150 -10.15 -0.08 2.65
C TYR A 150 -9.95 -1.39 3.42
N LEU A 151 -9.30 -1.36 4.59
CA LEU A 151 -9.07 -2.56 5.41
C LEU A 151 -10.39 -3.25 5.78
N LYS A 152 -11.42 -2.48 6.15
CA LYS A 152 -12.77 -3.00 6.41
C LYS A 152 -13.39 -3.66 5.17
N HIS A 153 -13.32 -2.99 4.02
CA HIS A 153 -13.83 -3.51 2.74
C HIS A 153 -13.11 -4.80 2.33
N PHE A 154 -11.77 -4.80 2.39
CA PHE A 154 -10.93 -5.94 2.07
C PHE A 154 -11.25 -7.13 2.97
N TYR A 155 -11.28 -6.93 4.30
CA TYR A 155 -11.57 -8.01 5.25
C TYR A 155 -12.95 -8.62 5.02
N THR A 156 -13.97 -7.79 4.80
CA THR A 156 -15.34 -8.26 4.54
C THR A 156 -15.41 -9.07 3.25
N SER A 157 -14.77 -8.59 2.18
CA SER A 157 -14.76 -9.24 0.88
C SER A 157 -13.97 -10.56 0.92
N SER A 158 -12.81 -10.55 1.57
CA SER A 158 -11.98 -11.73 1.77
C SER A 158 -12.64 -12.80 2.63
N SER A 159 -13.29 -12.40 3.74
CA SER A 159 -13.96 -13.35 4.63
C SER A 159 -15.07 -14.12 3.90
N ARG A 160 -15.80 -13.44 3.01
CA ARG A 160 -16.82 -14.07 2.15
C ARG A 160 -16.21 -15.00 1.10
N ALA A 161 -15.05 -14.64 0.54
CA ALA A 161 -14.44 -15.38 -0.57
C ALA A 161 -13.58 -16.58 -0.13
N SER A 162 -12.82 -16.43 0.96
CA SER A 162 -11.77 -17.38 1.38
C SER A 162 -11.96 -17.92 2.81
N GLY A 163 -12.99 -17.46 3.53
CA GLY A 163 -13.25 -17.82 4.92
C GLY A 163 -12.50 -16.96 5.94
N TYR A 164 -13.03 -16.96 7.17
CA TYR A 164 -12.61 -16.06 8.24
C TYR A 164 -11.11 -16.11 8.56
N LEU A 165 -10.51 -17.31 8.68
CA LEU A 165 -9.11 -17.44 9.07
C LEU A 165 -8.15 -16.91 7.99
N VAL A 166 -8.42 -17.22 6.72
CA VAL A 166 -7.60 -16.72 5.60
C VAL A 166 -7.73 -15.21 5.49
N ALA A 167 -8.95 -14.67 5.63
CA ALA A 167 -9.18 -13.24 5.66
C ALA A 167 -8.44 -12.54 6.80
N LYS A 168 -8.43 -13.16 8.00
CA LYS A 168 -7.67 -12.66 9.15
C LYS A 168 -6.16 -12.67 8.88
N PHE A 169 -5.64 -13.69 8.22
CA PHE A 169 -4.23 -13.71 7.80
C PHE A 169 -3.93 -12.59 6.78
N GLN A 170 -4.73 -12.49 5.71
CA GLN A 170 -4.52 -11.49 4.65
C GLN A 170 -4.61 -10.05 5.19
N ILE A 171 -5.61 -9.74 6.03
CA ILE A 171 -5.74 -8.40 6.61
C ILE A 171 -4.55 -8.08 7.53
N GLY A 172 -4.05 -9.06 8.29
CA GLY A 172 -2.85 -8.88 9.09
C GLY A 172 -1.63 -8.52 8.22
N VAL A 173 -1.43 -9.26 7.12
CA VAL A 173 -0.31 -9.00 6.19
C VAL A 173 -0.43 -7.63 5.53
N ILE A 174 -1.62 -7.24 5.04
CA ILE A 174 -1.85 -5.90 4.46
C ILE A 174 -1.64 -4.81 5.50
N THR A 175 -2.09 -5.00 6.74
CA THR A 175 -1.93 -4.01 7.81
C THR A 175 -0.44 -3.80 8.12
N ALA A 176 0.34 -4.88 8.21
CA ALA A 176 1.78 -4.77 8.40
C ALA A 176 2.47 -4.10 7.21
N PHE A 177 2.04 -4.43 5.99
CA PHE A 177 2.54 -3.80 4.77
C PHE A 177 2.25 -2.30 4.73
N ALA A 178 1.04 -1.87 5.09
CA ALA A 178 0.68 -0.46 5.19
C ALA A 178 1.58 0.27 6.19
N GLY A 179 1.89 -0.36 7.33
CA GLY A 179 2.86 0.18 8.28
C GLY A 179 4.27 0.31 7.68
N LEU A 180 4.76 -0.69 6.94
CA LEU A 180 6.06 -0.60 6.24
C LEU A 180 6.10 0.52 5.18
N VAL A 181 5.00 0.73 4.45
CA VAL A 181 4.88 1.81 3.45
C VAL A 181 4.80 3.19 4.13
N LEU A 182 4.24 3.26 5.35
CA LEU A 182 4.12 4.49 6.13
C LEU A 182 5.39 4.87 6.88
N SER A 183 6.26 3.91 7.21
CA SER A 183 7.42 4.18 8.07
C SER A 183 8.36 5.28 7.54
N PRO A 184 8.59 5.45 6.21
CA PRO A 184 9.43 6.54 5.72
C PRO A 184 8.85 7.93 6.00
N LEU A 185 7.53 8.08 6.18
CA LEU A 185 6.89 9.37 6.52
C LEU A 185 7.21 9.81 7.95
N GLY A 186 7.47 8.85 8.82
CA GLY A 186 7.83 9.08 10.21
C GLY A 186 9.31 9.39 10.41
N LEU A 187 10.16 9.12 9.41
CA LEU A 187 11.58 9.41 9.50
C LEU A 187 11.81 10.91 9.37
N ARG A 188 12.49 11.48 10.36
CA ARG A 188 12.90 12.89 10.37
C ARG A 188 14.05 13.10 9.37
N ILE A 189 13.72 13.20 8.09
CA ILE A 189 14.67 13.62 7.06
C ILE A 189 14.68 15.15 7.07
N GLU A 190 15.86 15.76 7.25
CA GLU A 190 16.03 17.23 7.28
C GLU A 190 15.20 17.95 8.37
N GLY A 191 15.02 17.30 9.54
CA GLY A 191 14.29 17.90 10.66
C GLY A 191 12.77 17.92 10.50
N ARG A 192 12.25 17.35 9.41
CA ARG A 192 10.81 17.19 9.15
C ARG A 192 10.46 15.71 9.27
N GLY A 193 9.77 15.33 10.34
CA GLY A 193 9.18 14.01 10.49
C GLY A 193 7.83 14.12 11.16
N ASN A 194 6.93 13.21 10.81
CA ASN A 194 5.60 13.15 11.40
C ASN A 194 5.60 12.06 12.47
N ASP A 195 5.74 12.47 13.74
CA ASP A 195 5.80 11.55 14.89
C ASP A 195 4.52 10.69 14.96
N PHE A 196 3.37 11.23 14.53
CA PHE A 196 2.13 10.47 14.42
C PHE A 196 2.24 9.37 13.34
N ALA A 197 2.79 9.65 12.17
CA ALA A 197 2.99 8.66 11.11
C ALA A 197 3.99 7.58 11.54
N LEU A 198 5.05 7.94 12.29
CA LEU A 198 5.98 6.98 12.87
C LEU A 198 5.26 6.04 13.84
N ALA A 199 4.53 6.59 14.82
CA ALA A 199 3.78 5.81 15.79
C ALA A 199 2.72 4.91 15.13
N LEU A 200 1.97 5.47 14.17
CA LEU A 200 0.96 4.74 13.39
C LEU A 200 1.60 3.59 12.60
N SER A 201 2.72 3.85 11.91
CA SER A 201 3.42 2.83 11.11
C SER A 201 3.82 1.61 11.96
N GLN A 202 4.35 1.85 13.15
CA GLN A 202 4.79 0.81 14.08
C GLN A 202 3.61 0.04 14.67
N ALA A 203 2.54 0.75 15.07
CA ALA A 203 1.32 0.12 15.55
C ALA A 203 0.72 -0.81 14.48
N LEU A 204 0.70 -0.38 13.22
CA LEU A 204 0.22 -1.18 12.09
C LEU A 204 1.11 -2.39 11.81
N ILE A 205 2.44 -2.25 11.83
CA ILE A 205 3.39 -3.37 11.69
C ILE A 205 3.13 -4.42 12.77
N LEU A 206 3.11 -4.02 14.04
CA LEU A 206 2.95 -4.94 15.15
C LEU A 206 1.57 -5.61 15.15
N LEU A 207 0.49 -4.82 14.99
CA LEU A 207 -0.88 -5.34 14.95
C LEU A 207 -1.07 -6.30 13.77
N GLY A 208 -0.54 -5.95 12.60
CA GLY A 208 -0.62 -6.78 11.39
C GLY A 208 0.10 -8.11 11.55
N LEU A 209 1.32 -8.09 12.12
CA LEU A 209 2.09 -9.31 12.40
C LEU A 209 1.40 -10.20 13.43
N ILE A 210 0.95 -9.65 14.56
CA ILE A 210 0.20 -10.40 15.58
C ILE A 210 -1.05 -11.05 14.98
N THR A 211 -1.83 -10.28 14.22
CA THR A 211 -3.07 -10.76 13.59
C THR A 211 -2.79 -11.91 12.61
N SER A 212 -1.72 -11.79 11.81
CA SER A 212 -1.30 -12.83 10.86
C SER A 212 -0.83 -14.10 11.57
N LEU A 213 0.00 -13.96 12.60
CA LEU A 213 0.52 -15.07 13.39
C LEU A 213 -0.61 -15.80 14.14
N GLU A 214 -1.57 -15.06 14.70
CA GLU A 214 -2.71 -15.65 15.38
C GLU A 214 -3.59 -16.44 14.39
N ALA A 215 -3.77 -15.95 13.17
CA ALA A 215 -4.48 -16.66 12.12
C ALA A 215 -3.77 -17.97 11.73
N LEU A 216 -2.44 -17.94 11.52
CA LEU A 216 -1.65 -19.15 11.25
C LEU A 216 -1.73 -20.16 12.40
N ARG A 217 -1.71 -19.70 13.66
CA ARG A 217 -1.88 -20.56 14.84
C ARG A 217 -3.27 -21.21 14.86
N LYS A 218 -4.33 -20.44 14.60
CA LYS A 218 -5.71 -20.93 14.54
C LYS A 218 -5.94 -21.91 13.39
N MET A 219 -5.24 -21.75 12.26
CA MET A 219 -5.17 -22.73 11.17
C MET A 219 -4.33 -23.98 11.52
N ARG A 220 -3.68 -24.00 12.68
CA ARG A 220 -2.74 -25.04 13.13
C ARG A 220 -1.49 -25.19 12.24
N LEU A 221 -1.09 -24.13 11.54
CA LEU A 221 0.12 -24.11 10.71
C LEU A 221 1.39 -23.83 11.53
N ILE A 222 1.23 -23.21 12.71
CA ILE A 222 2.30 -23.01 13.70
C ILE A 222 1.83 -23.39 15.11
N GLY A 223 2.75 -23.95 15.91
CA GLY A 223 2.49 -24.26 17.33
C GLY A 223 2.60 -23.02 18.23
N LEU A 224 2.14 -23.14 19.49
CA LEU A 224 2.12 -22.05 20.46
C LEU A 224 3.52 -21.46 20.71
N ALA A 225 4.55 -22.30 20.89
CA ALA A 225 5.91 -21.84 21.12
C ALA A 225 6.45 -20.98 19.97
N ARG A 226 6.23 -21.41 18.71
CA ARG A 226 6.64 -20.63 17.52
C ARG A 226 5.85 -19.33 17.40
N TYR A 227 4.56 -19.35 17.73
CA TYR A 227 3.72 -18.14 17.76
C TYR A 227 4.25 -17.12 18.77
N LEU A 228 4.50 -17.54 20.02
CA LEU A 228 5.01 -16.66 21.08
C LEU A 228 6.38 -16.10 20.72
N PHE A 229 7.28 -16.96 20.23
CA PHE A 229 8.63 -16.54 19.85
C PHE A 229 8.63 -15.56 18.67
N ALA A 230 7.87 -15.85 17.60
CA ALA A 230 7.75 -14.93 16.46
C ALA A 230 7.12 -13.58 16.85
N THR A 231 6.13 -13.60 17.76
CA THR A 231 5.50 -12.38 18.27
C THR A 231 6.48 -11.55 19.09
N PHE A 232 7.28 -12.19 19.94
CA PHE A 232 8.33 -11.53 20.71
C PHE A 232 9.37 -10.87 19.80
N LEU A 233 9.88 -11.60 18.79
CA LEU A 233 10.85 -11.06 17.84
C LEU A 233 10.28 -9.88 17.03
N ALA A 234 9.02 -9.97 16.60
CA ALA A 234 8.33 -8.89 15.91
C ALA A 234 8.20 -7.63 16.79
N ALA A 235 7.78 -7.80 18.05
CA ALA A 235 7.70 -6.69 19.01
C ALA A 235 9.07 -6.05 19.23
N LEU A 236 10.10 -6.86 19.45
CA LEU A 236 11.47 -6.38 19.66
C LEU A 236 12.05 -5.66 18.43
N ALA A 237 11.77 -6.16 17.22
CA ALA A 237 12.18 -5.50 15.98
C ALA A 237 11.52 -4.12 15.82
N THR A 238 10.25 -4.02 16.22
CA THR A 238 9.48 -2.76 16.09
C THR A 238 9.92 -1.74 17.14
N THR A 239 10.21 -2.17 18.37
CA THR A 239 10.69 -1.27 19.43
C THR A 239 12.13 -0.81 19.21
N THR A 240 13.01 -1.67 18.72
CA THR A 240 14.40 -1.27 18.38
C THR A 240 14.43 -0.24 17.27
N TYR A 241 13.51 -0.30 16.30
CA TYR A 241 13.39 0.69 15.24
C TYR A 241 13.16 2.13 15.75
N LEU A 242 12.54 2.33 16.92
CA LEU A 242 12.32 3.66 17.52
C LEU A 242 13.60 4.38 17.95
N ILE A 243 14.67 3.64 18.21
CA ILE A 243 15.91 4.22 18.72
C ILE A 243 16.65 5.00 17.60
N LEU A 244 16.27 4.77 16.33
CA LEU A 244 16.73 5.51 15.14
C LEU A 244 18.28 5.67 15.05
N ASN A 245 19.02 4.70 15.58
CA ASN A 245 20.47 4.61 15.41
C ASN A 245 20.84 3.41 14.54
N PHE A 246 22.04 3.47 13.94
CA PHE A 246 22.49 2.45 12.97
C PHE A 246 22.48 1.03 13.57
N HIS A 247 22.96 0.87 14.81
CA HIS A 247 22.96 -0.43 15.48
C HIS A 247 21.54 -0.98 15.67
N ALA A 248 20.61 -0.15 16.12
CA ALA A 248 19.22 -0.54 16.34
C ALA A 248 18.52 -0.93 15.03
N LEU A 249 18.85 -0.26 13.92
CA LEU A 249 18.39 -0.65 12.58
C LEU A 249 18.94 -2.02 12.16
N THR A 250 20.23 -2.29 12.39
CA THR A 250 20.83 -3.61 12.08
C THR A 250 20.21 -4.74 12.93
N VAL A 251 19.95 -4.47 14.21
CA VAL A 251 19.28 -5.42 15.12
C VAL A 251 17.84 -5.66 14.66
N SER A 252 17.07 -4.60 14.39
CA SER A 252 15.69 -4.71 13.89
C SER A 252 15.63 -5.53 12.60
N TRP A 253 16.57 -5.28 11.67
CA TRP A 253 16.67 -6.02 10.41
C TRP A 253 16.98 -7.51 10.61
N ALA A 254 17.90 -7.85 11.52
CA ALA A 254 18.25 -9.23 11.84
C ALA A 254 17.10 -9.98 12.53
N LEU A 255 16.38 -9.30 13.44
CA LEU A 255 15.19 -9.84 14.11
C LEU A 255 14.06 -10.11 13.10
N ALA A 256 13.82 -9.19 12.17
CA ALA A 256 12.85 -9.38 11.09
C ALA A 256 13.23 -10.57 10.18
N ALA A 257 14.50 -10.68 9.79
CA ALA A 257 14.99 -11.82 9.01
C ALA A 257 14.78 -13.16 9.74
N THR A 258 15.06 -13.20 11.05
CA THR A 258 14.84 -14.37 11.89
C THR A 258 13.36 -14.76 11.94
N THR A 259 12.47 -13.78 12.11
CA THR A 259 11.01 -14.00 12.05
C THR A 259 10.59 -14.62 10.71
N LEU A 260 11.09 -14.09 9.59
CA LEU A 260 10.78 -14.65 8.26
C LEU A 260 11.25 -16.11 8.12
N LEU A 261 12.44 -16.44 8.62
CA LEU A 261 12.96 -17.81 8.61
C LEU A 261 12.10 -18.78 9.43
N ILE A 262 11.59 -18.35 10.59
CA ILE A 262 10.65 -19.14 11.41
C ILE A 262 9.34 -19.40 10.65
N LEU A 263 8.88 -18.41 9.87
CA LEU A 263 7.67 -18.49 9.06
C LEU A 263 7.85 -19.20 7.71
N ARG A 264 9.07 -19.62 7.37
CA ARG A 264 9.36 -20.29 6.10
C ARG A 264 8.50 -21.54 5.89
N LYS A 265 8.49 -22.47 6.85
CA LYS A 265 7.72 -23.72 6.76
C LYS A 265 6.20 -23.51 6.64
N PRO A 266 5.53 -22.72 7.51
CA PRO A 266 4.08 -22.53 7.42
C PRO A 266 3.63 -21.80 6.16
N LEU A 267 4.48 -20.96 5.56
CA LEU A 267 4.16 -20.19 4.36
C LEU A 267 4.65 -20.85 3.05
N ALA A 268 5.42 -21.94 3.12
CA ALA A 268 5.90 -22.70 1.96
C ALA A 268 4.82 -23.17 0.96
N PRO A 269 3.56 -23.44 1.36
CA PRO A 269 2.50 -23.79 0.41
C PRO A 269 2.16 -22.67 -0.58
N ILE A 270 2.47 -21.41 -0.25
CA ILE A 270 2.21 -20.26 -1.10
C ILE A 270 3.34 -20.16 -2.11
N LYS A 271 3.09 -20.66 -3.33
CA LYS A 271 4.05 -20.67 -4.43
C LYS A 271 3.71 -19.63 -5.49
N LEU A 272 4.76 -19.03 -6.05
CA LEU A 272 4.76 -18.21 -7.25
C LEU A 272 5.21 -19.08 -8.43
N GLU A 273 4.41 -19.08 -9.50
CA GLU A 273 4.72 -19.78 -10.74
C GLU A 273 5.42 -18.79 -11.69
N LEU A 274 6.72 -19.01 -11.93
CA LEU A 274 7.55 -18.25 -12.86
C LEU A 274 7.96 -19.19 -13.99
N ALA A 275 7.28 -19.06 -15.14
CA ALA A 275 7.46 -19.94 -16.29
C ALA A 275 7.33 -21.43 -15.89
N SER A 276 8.40 -22.22 -15.98
CA SER A 276 8.41 -23.65 -15.64
C SER A 276 8.80 -23.96 -14.18
N LYS A 277 9.12 -22.95 -13.36
CA LYS A 277 9.60 -23.16 -11.99
C LYS A 277 8.61 -22.58 -10.98
N SER A 278 8.38 -23.33 -9.89
CA SER A 278 7.64 -22.84 -8.73
C SER A 278 8.61 -22.44 -7.61
N ILE A 279 8.54 -21.19 -7.15
CA ILE A 279 9.33 -20.70 -6.02
C ILE A 279 8.38 -20.34 -4.88
N SER A 280 8.75 -20.68 -3.65
CA SER A 280 7.98 -20.29 -2.48
C SER A 280 8.00 -18.78 -2.29
N VAL A 281 6.85 -18.14 -2.08
CA VAL A 281 6.76 -16.68 -1.90
C VAL A 281 7.57 -16.21 -0.68
N ILE A 282 7.63 -17.02 0.38
CA ILE A 282 8.44 -16.69 1.57
C ILE A 282 9.94 -16.76 1.29
N ASP A 283 10.39 -17.60 0.35
CA ASP A 283 11.80 -17.63 -0.05
C ASP A 283 12.16 -16.37 -0.84
N VAL A 284 11.26 -15.91 -1.74
CA VAL A 284 11.42 -14.62 -2.43
C VAL A 284 11.44 -13.45 -1.44
N LEU A 285 10.57 -13.48 -0.42
CA LEU A 285 10.54 -12.46 0.63
C LEU A 285 11.84 -12.42 1.45
N VAL A 286 12.38 -13.58 1.82
CA VAL A 286 13.67 -13.68 2.53
C VAL A 286 14.80 -13.14 1.65
N ILE A 287 14.89 -13.56 0.40
CA ILE A 287 15.91 -13.06 -0.55
C ILE A 287 15.79 -11.55 -0.71
N GLY A 288 14.57 -11.03 -0.94
CA GLY A 288 14.30 -9.61 -1.04
C GLY A 288 14.72 -8.85 0.22
N TRP A 289 14.46 -9.40 1.41
CA TRP A 289 14.85 -8.77 2.67
C TRP A 289 16.37 -8.66 2.82
N PHE A 290 17.09 -9.71 2.43
CA PHE A 290 18.56 -9.68 2.43
C PHE A 290 19.12 -8.66 1.43
N LEU A 291 18.52 -8.58 0.24
CA LEU A 291 18.91 -7.63 -0.80
C LEU A 291 18.44 -6.18 -0.52
N ALA A 292 17.54 -5.96 0.44
CA ALA A 292 17.00 -4.64 0.75
C ALA A 292 18.07 -3.68 1.31
N ILE A 293 19.16 -4.22 1.88
CA ILE A 293 20.35 -3.44 2.27
C ILE A 293 20.91 -2.64 1.08
N ALA A 294 20.85 -3.21 -0.13
CA ALA A 294 21.31 -2.56 -1.36
C ALA A 294 20.19 -1.76 -2.08
N LEU A 295 19.05 -1.48 -1.41
CA LEU A 295 17.82 -0.90 -1.96
C LEU A 295 17.11 -1.71 -3.06
N VAL A 296 17.84 -2.53 -3.82
CA VAL A 296 17.31 -3.41 -4.89
C VAL A 296 16.31 -4.43 -4.35
N GLY A 297 16.44 -4.85 -3.09
CA GLY A 297 15.52 -5.79 -2.46
C GLY A 297 14.16 -5.21 -2.08
N ILE A 298 14.01 -3.89 -1.96
CA ILE A 298 12.74 -3.27 -1.50
C ILE A 298 11.57 -3.61 -2.45
N PRO A 299 11.68 -3.43 -3.78
CA PRO A 299 10.63 -3.86 -4.70
C PRO A 299 10.31 -5.35 -4.62
N ILE A 300 11.33 -6.20 -4.38
CA ILE A 300 11.17 -7.66 -4.25
C ILE A 300 10.36 -7.99 -3.00
N VAL A 301 10.68 -7.37 -1.86
CA VAL A 301 9.93 -7.51 -0.60
C VAL A 301 8.47 -7.11 -0.81
N PHE A 302 8.23 -5.95 -1.43
CA PHE A 302 6.88 -5.43 -1.65
C PHE A 302 6.08 -6.37 -2.55
N LEU A 303 6.65 -6.81 -3.67
CA LEU A 303 6.03 -7.77 -4.56
C LEU A 303 5.74 -9.09 -3.84
N ALA A 304 6.68 -9.62 -3.06
CA ALA A 304 6.50 -10.87 -2.33
C ALA A 304 5.37 -10.78 -1.28
N ILE A 305 5.27 -9.66 -0.55
CA ILE A 305 4.17 -9.43 0.41
C ILE A 305 2.82 -9.37 -0.34
N LEU A 306 2.75 -8.66 -1.46
CA LEU A 306 1.52 -8.58 -2.26
C LEU A 306 1.12 -9.96 -2.82
N MET A 307 2.10 -10.75 -3.27
CA MET A 307 1.86 -12.13 -3.72
C MET A 307 1.44 -13.05 -2.58
N LEU A 308 1.96 -12.84 -1.37
CA LEU A 308 1.58 -13.58 -0.17
C LEU A 308 0.10 -13.37 0.14
N VAL A 309 -0.37 -12.12 0.07
CA VAL A 309 -1.79 -11.79 0.22
C VAL A 309 -2.61 -12.42 -0.89
N ALA A 310 -2.24 -12.21 -2.15
CA ALA A 310 -3.02 -12.65 -3.31
C ALA A 310 -3.20 -14.17 -3.39
N ASN A 311 -2.23 -14.93 -2.86
CA ASN A 311 -2.23 -16.39 -2.91
C ASN A 311 -2.55 -17.05 -1.55
N ALA A 312 -2.96 -16.28 -0.53
CA ALA A 312 -3.19 -16.81 0.81
C ALA A 312 -4.34 -17.84 0.89
N SER A 313 -5.26 -17.86 -0.08
CA SER A 313 -6.31 -18.89 -0.18
C SER A 313 -5.78 -20.31 -0.37
N LYS A 314 -4.50 -20.45 -0.76
CA LYS A 314 -3.80 -21.74 -0.80
C LYS A 314 -3.46 -22.29 0.60
N LEU A 315 -3.56 -21.48 1.66
CA LEU A 315 -3.42 -21.93 3.04
C LEU A 315 -4.68 -22.72 3.44
N LYS A 316 -4.51 -24.01 3.68
CA LYS A 316 -5.58 -24.87 4.20
C LYS A 316 -5.41 -25.05 5.70
N PRO A 317 -6.46 -24.85 6.52
CA PRO A 317 -6.45 -25.30 7.90
C PRO A 317 -6.12 -26.80 7.96
N SER A 318 -5.30 -27.22 8.92
CA SER A 318 -5.03 -28.66 9.11
C SER A 318 -6.31 -29.36 9.54
N GLU A 319 -6.98 -30.08 8.62
CA GLU A 319 -8.20 -30.85 8.89
C GLU A 319 -7.96 -32.00 9.89
N THR A 320 -6.70 -32.41 10.08
CA THR A 320 -6.35 -33.63 10.80
C THR A 320 -5.24 -33.40 11.83
N ARG A 321 -5.63 -33.50 13.09
CA ARG A 321 -4.93 -34.02 14.28
C ARG A 321 -5.97 -33.88 15.41
N VAL A 322 -6.92 -34.80 15.40
CA VAL A 322 -7.64 -35.22 16.63
C VAL A 322 -6.78 -36.31 17.23
#